data_AF-A0A0K1E463-F1
#
_entry.id   AF-A0A0K1E463-F1
#
_cell.length_a   1.000
_cell.length_b   1.000
_cell.length_c   1.000
_cell.angle_alpha   90.00
_cell.angle_beta   90.00
_cell.angle_gamma   90.00
#
_symmetry.space_group_name_H-M   'P 1'
#
loop_
_entity.id
_entity.type
_entity.pdbx_description
1 polymer ?
#
loop_
_entity_poly.entity_id
_entity_poly.type
_entity_poly.pdbx_seq_one_letter_code
_entity_poly.pdbx_strand_id
1 'polypeptide(L)' 'MTQIIGLLGLFLIVAAWAVNIIRRSPPPPTDLIVLYFFGSVALTLYAVLLGDWVFTALNALSAVLSFINLMRALRIKTRL' A
#
# COMPACT_ATOMS: atom_id res chain seq x y z
N MET A 1 24.31 3.79 3.93
CA MET A 1 23.76 5.01 3.27
C MET A 1 22.47 4.69 2.51
N THR A 2 22.49 3.78 1.53
CA THR A 2 21.31 3.35 0.74
C THR A 2 20.15 2.79 1.58
N GLN A 3 20.44 2.00 2.62
CA GLN A 3 19.44 1.42 3.53
C GLN A 3 18.59 2.49 4.26
N ILE A 4 19.21 3.61 4.69
CA ILE A 4 18.50 4.68 5.40
C ILE A 4 17.50 5.37 4.46
N ILE A 5 17.91 5.61 3.21
CA ILE A 5 17.05 6.20 2.18
C ILE A 5 15.86 5.27 1.89
N GLY A 6 16.11 3.97 1.78
CA GLY A 6 15.07 2.97 1.60
C GLY A 6 14.07 2.93 2.76
N LEU A 7 14.55 2.94 4.00
CA LEU A 7 13.69 2.98 5.20
C LEU A 7 12.88 4.27 5.30
N LEU A 8 13.48 5.41 4.95
CA LEU A 8 12.76 6.69 4.90
C LEU A 8 11.65 6.66 3.84
N GLY A 9 11.96 6.15 2.64
CA GLY A 9 10.97 5.97 1.56
C GLY A 9 9.82 5.06 1.98
N LEU A 10 10.15 3.91 2.60
CA LEU A 10 9.16 3.00 3.19
C LEU A 10 8.26 3.73 4.18
N PHE A 11 8.86 4.41 5.16
CA PHE A 11 8.11 5.11 6.20
C PHE A 11 7.15 6.14 5.59
N LEU A 12 7.61 6.98 4.67
CA LEU A 12 6.80 8.03 4.05
C LEU A 12 5.63 7.46 3.23
N ILE A 13 5.86 6.40 2.45
CA ILE A 13 4.79 5.78 1.62
C ILE A 13 3.75 5.10 2.52
N VAL A 14 4.20 4.32 3.50
CA VAL A 14 3.30 3.63 4.45
C VAL A 14 2.50 4.66 5.26
N ALA A 15 3.16 5.74 5.70
CA ALA A 15 2.50 6.83 6.42
C ALA A 15 1.45 7.53 5.54
N ALA A 16 1.71 7.77 4.26
CA ALA A 16 0.73 8.40 3.36
C ALA A 16 -0.57 7.59 3.28
N TRP A 17 -0.45 6.26 3.11
CA TRP A 17 -1.59 5.36 3.12
C TRP A 17 -2.32 5.33 4.48
N ALA A 18 -1.56 5.25 5.57
CA ALA A 18 -2.12 5.24 6.92
C ALA A 18 -2.86 6.56 7.23
N VAL A 19 -2.30 7.70 6.85
CA VAL A 19 -2.91 9.02 7.04
C VAL A 19 -4.23 9.13 6.28
N ASN A 20 -4.33 8.61 5.05
CA ASN A 20 -5.59 8.58 4.31
C ASN A 20 -6.69 7.83 5.10
N ILE A 21 -6.33 6.70 5.72
CA ILE A 21 -7.25 5.88 6.53
C ILE A 21 -7.62 6.61 7.83
N ILE A 22 -6.64 7.10 8.58
CA ILE A 22 -6.83 7.77 9.88
C ILE A 22 -7.68 9.02 9.73
N ARG A 23 -7.40 9.85 8.72
CA ARG A 23 -8.18 11.07 8.45
C ARG A 23 -9.56 10.80 7.84
N ARG A 24 -9.91 9.53 7.59
CA ARG A 24 -11.11 9.12 6.87
C ARG A 24 -11.29 9.85 5.53
N SER A 25 -10.17 10.23 4.90
CA SER A 25 -10.20 10.86 3.58
C SER A 25 -10.87 9.93 2.57
N PRO A 26 -11.53 10.46 1.52
CA PRO A 26 -12.09 9.61 0.48
C PRO A 26 -11.04 8.61 -0.03
N PRO A 27 -11.38 7.31 -0.15
CA PRO A 27 -10.47 6.36 -0.74
C PRO A 27 -10.20 6.74 -2.20
N PRO A 28 -9.01 6.43 -2.76
CA PRO A 28 -8.74 6.64 -4.17
C PRO A 28 -9.76 5.90 -5.08
N PRO A 29 -9.82 6.24 -6.38
CA PRO A 29 -10.59 5.49 -7.37
C PRO A 29 -10.35 3.97 -7.28
N THR A 30 -11.42 3.18 -7.35
CA THR A 30 -11.38 1.74 -7.06
C THR A 30 -10.48 0.96 -8.03
N ASP A 31 -10.50 1.32 -9.30
CA ASP A 31 -9.62 0.81 -10.34
C ASP A 31 -8.13 1.02 -10.00
N LEU A 32 -7.77 2.21 -9.53
CA LEU A 32 -6.40 2.51 -9.10
C LEU A 32 -6.00 1.71 -7.86
N ILE A 33 -6.89 1.57 -6.87
CA ILE A 33 -6.60 0.77 -5.67
C ILE A 33 -6.38 -0.70 -6.04
N VAL A 34 -7.20 -1.24 -6.95
CA VAL A 34 -7.07 -2.64 -7.41
C VAL A 34 -5.74 -2.88 -8.10
N LEU A 35 -5.36 -2.01 -9.05
CA LEU A 35 -4.06 -2.10 -9.72
C LEU A 35 -2.90 -2.00 -8.72
N TYR A 36 -3.01 -1.07 -7.77
CA TYR A 36 -1.98 -0.87 -6.76
C TYR A 36 -1.86 -2.09 -5.84
N PHE A 37 -2.98 -2.66 -5.38
CA PHE A 37 -3.00 -3.85 -4.53
C PHE A 37 -2.31 -5.03 -5.20
N PHE A 38 -2.75 -5.41 -6.41
CA PHE A 38 -2.17 -6.55 -7.12
C PHE A 38 -0.71 -6.30 -7.52
N GLY A 39 -0.37 -5.07 -7.92
CA GLY A 39 1.00 -4.66 -8.17
C GLY A 39 1.89 -4.83 -6.94
N SER A 40 1.45 -4.35 -5.77
CA SER A 40 2.17 -4.53 -4.51
C SER A 40 2.29 -5.99 -4.09
N VAL A 41 1.28 -6.83 -4.30
CA VAL A 41 1.39 -8.28 -4.03
C VAL A 41 2.45 -8.93 -4.91
N ALA A 42 2.41 -8.67 -6.22
CA ALA A 42 3.40 -9.20 -7.16
C ALA A 42 4.83 -8.74 -6.82
N LEU A 43 5.00 -7.45 -6.51
CA LEU A 43 6.29 -6.88 -6.11
C LEU A 43 6.78 -7.40 -4.76
N THR A 44 5.88 -7.74 -3.83
CA THR A 44 6.25 -8.39 -2.57
C THR A 44 6.86 -9.76 -2.83
N LEU A 45 6.22 -10.59 -3.67
CA LEU A 45 6.75 -11.90 -4.04
C LEU A 45 8.11 -11.77 -4.73
N TYR A 46 8.22 -10.84 -5.68
CA TYR A 46 9.48 -10.54 -6.35
C TYR A 46 10.59 -10.12 -5.38
N ALA A 47 10.29 -9.22 -4.44
CA ALA A 47 11.26 -8.72 -3.47
C ALA A 47 11.74 -9.82 -2.50
N VAL A 48 10.84 -10.73 -2.09
CA VAL A 48 11.18 -11.90 -1.28
C VAL A 48 12.17 -12.80 -2.03
N LEU A 49 11.94 -13.04 -3.33
CA LEU A 49 12.86 -13.83 -4.16
C LEU A 49 14.24 -13.17 -4.31
N LEU A 50 14.30 -11.84 -4.28
CA LEU A 50 15.57 -11.09 -4.28
C LEU A 50 16.25 -11.01 -2.91
N GLY A 51 15.56 -11.37 -1.81
CA GLY A 51 16.06 -11.15 -0.45
C GLY A 51 16.12 -9.66 -0.04
N ASP A 52 15.38 -8.77 -0.72
CA ASP A 52 15.33 -7.35 -0.38
C ASP A 52 14.25 -7.08 0.67
N TRP A 53 14.67 -6.99 1.93
CA TRP A 53 13.75 -6.79 3.07
C TRP A 53 13.05 -5.44 3.07
N VAL A 54 13.70 -4.37 2.61
CA VAL A 54 13.09 -3.03 2.60
C VAL A 54 12.01 -2.98 1.53
N PHE A 55 12.31 -3.48 0.33
CA PHE A 55 11.33 -3.52 -0.75
C PHE A 55 10.20 -4.51 -0.46
N THR A 56 10.50 -5.62 0.20
CA THR A 56 9.50 -6.58 0.69
C THR A 56 8.54 -5.90 1.67
N ALA A 57 9.06 -5.26 2.71
CA ALA A 57 8.24 -4.62 3.74
C ALA A 57 7.41 -3.47 3.17
N LEU A 58 8.00 -2.64 2.30
CA LEU A 58 7.30 -1.55 1.62
C LEU A 58 6.09 -2.08 0.83
N ASN A 59 6.28 -3.09 -0.01
CA ASN A 59 5.21 -3.62 -0.85
C ASN A 59 4.17 -4.41 -0.04
N ALA A 60 4.60 -5.18 0.96
CA ALA A 60 3.67 -5.94 1.80
C ALA A 60 2.73 -5.00 2.58
N LEU A 61 3.27 -3.96 3.21
CA LEU A 61 2.47 -2.96 3.92
C LEU A 61 1.58 -2.16 2.96
N SER A 62 2.10 -1.82 1.77
CA SER A 62 1.33 -1.15 0.71
C SER A 62 0.15 -2.00 0.23
N ALA A 63 0.33 -3.32 0.09
CA ALA A 63 -0.76 -4.26 -0.25
C ALA A 63 -1.82 -4.29 0.86
N VAL A 64 -1.42 -4.40 2.13
CA VAL A 64 -2.38 -4.40 3.26
C VAL A 64 -3.17 -3.09 3.33
N LEU A 65 -2.50 -1.94 3.23
CA LEU A 65 -3.16 -0.64 3.37
C LEU A 65 -4.02 -0.27 2.15
N SER A 66 -3.60 -0.64 0.95
CA SER A 66 -4.44 -0.50 -0.25
C SER A 66 -5.66 -1.41 -0.19
N PHE A 67 -5.53 -2.64 0.31
CA PHE A 67 -6.68 -3.54 0.55
C PHE A 67 -7.68 -2.96 1.55
N ILE A 68 -7.21 -2.35 2.65
CA ILE A 68 -8.09 -1.65 3.59
C ILE A 68 -8.85 -0.52 2.88
N ASN A 69 -8.19 0.25 2.03
CA ASN A 69 -8.84 1.30 1.23
C ASN A 69 -9.82 0.75 0.20
N LEU A 70 -9.54 -0.40 -0.41
CA LEU A 70 -10.46 -1.09 -1.30
C LEU A 70 -11.75 -1.46 -0.56
N MET A 71 -11.63 -2.04 0.63
CA MET A 71 -12.78 -2.39 1.47
C MET A 71 -13.59 -1.14 1.88
N ARG A 72 -12.92 -0.01 2.16
CA ARG A 72 -13.59 1.27 2.41
C ARG A 72 -14.34 1.77 1.18
N ALA A 73 -13.74 1.72 -0.01
CA ALA A 73 -14.37 2.16 -1.26
C ALA A 73 -15.61 1.32 -1.60
N LEU A 74 -15.50 -0.01 -1.49
CA LEU A 74 -16.61 -0.93 -1.76
C LEU A 74 -17.78 -0.68 -0.80
N ARG A 75 -17.51 -0.47 0.49
CA ARG A 75 -18.55 -0.14 1.49
C ARG A 75 -19.30 1.15 1.18
N ILE A 76 -18.62 2.17 0.62
CA ILE A 76 -19.27 3.42 0.22
C ILE A 76 -20.16 3.17 -1.00
N LYS A 77 -19.64 2.44 -2.00
CA LYS A 77 -20.37 2.15 -3.24
C LYS A 77 -21.63 1.31 -3.01
N THR A 78 -21.63 0.39 -2.03
CA THR A 78 -22.82 -0.41 -1.68
C THR A 78 -23.88 0.38 -0.91
N ARG A 79 -23.55 1.54 -0.33
CA ARG A 79 -24.49 2.40 0.40
C ARG A 79 -25.15 3.48 -0.46
N LEU A 80 -24.65 3.66 -1.69
CA LEU A 80 -25.21 4.54 -2.72
C LEU A 80 -26.19 3.74 -3.59
#